data_AF-A0A6I7PAZ0-F1
#
_entry.id   AF-A0A6I7PAZ0-F1
#
_cell.length_a   1.000
_cell.length_b   1.000
_cell.length_c   1.000
_cell.angle_alpha   90.00
_cell.angle_beta   90.00
_cell.angle_gamma   90.00
#
_symmetry.space_group_name_H-M   'P 1'
#
loop_
_entity.id
_entity.type
_entity.pdbx_description
1 polymer ?
#
loop_
_entity_poly.entity_id
_entity_poly.type
_entity_poly.pdbx_seq_one_letter_code
_entity_poly.pdbx_strand_id
1 'polypeptide(L)'
;TSFAFFRRIFDERSQAFAEVMADHAYIDAMALHLVQRPWEFDVLVTENMFGDIISDLGAGLIGGMGYAPSADIGDGHGVFQPAHGSAPDIAGKGVANPTAMVLSAAMMLEWLAERHDEPSLAAAGSMLRAAVDHAFADGTLRTVELGGSAGTAAVAQAFEAALDRIARRR
;
A
#
# COMPACT_ATOMS: atom_id res chain seq x y z
N THR A 1 -18.68 7.57 -24.22
CA THR A 1 -17.23 7.35 -24.06
C THR A 1 -17.00 6.30 -22.99
N SER A 2 -15.82 5.67 -22.93
CA SER A 2 -15.49 4.70 -21.87
C SER A 2 -15.73 5.30 -20.48
N PHE A 3 -15.30 6.55 -20.26
CA PHE A 3 -15.47 7.27 -18.99
C PHE A 3 -16.95 7.44 -18.60
N ALA A 4 -17.83 7.76 -19.55
CA ALA A 4 -19.26 7.89 -19.28
C ALA A 4 -19.90 6.54 -18.93
N PHE A 5 -19.43 5.46 -19.57
CA PHE A 5 -19.87 4.11 -19.25
C PHE A 5 -19.39 3.67 -17.87
N PHE A 6 -18.11 3.88 -17.55
CA PHE A 6 -17.51 3.62 -16.25
C PHE A 6 -18.27 4.34 -15.12
N ARG A 7 -18.48 5.66 -15.27
CA ARG A 7 -19.22 6.46 -14.28
C ARG A 7 -20.64 5.96 -14.08
N ARG A 8 -21.36 5.64 -15.17
CA ARG A 8 -22.72 5.09 -15.06
C ARG A 8 -22.76 3.79 -14.26
N ILE A 9 -21.82 2.87 -14.48
CA ILE A 9 -21.73 1.62 -13.72
C ILE A 9 -21.40 1.91 -12.25
N PHE A 10 -20.50 2.85 -11.97
CA PHE A 10 -20.19 3.26 -10.60
C PHE A 10 -21.42 3.81 -9.88
N ASP A 11 -22.16 4.74 -10.52
CA ASP A 11 -23.38 5.35 -9.97
C ASP A 11 -24.51 4.32 -9.77
N GLU A 12 -24.59 3.29 -10.62
CA GLU A 12 -25.54 2.17 -10.46
C GLU A 12 -25.16 1.28 -9.26
N ARG A 13 -23.87 1.04 -9.04
CA ARG A 13 -23.38 0.19 -7.95
C ARG A 13 -23.39 0.88 -6.60
N SER A 14 -23.10 2.18 -6.53
CA SER A 14 -23.11 2.94 -5.28
C SER A 14 -24.47 2.93 -4.59
N GLN A 15 -25.57 2.85 -5.35
CA GLN A 15 -26.93 2.73 -4.82
C GLN A 15 -27.14 1.47 -3.96
N ALA A 16 -26.35 0.42 -4.15
CA ALA A 16 -26.42 -0.80 -3.36
C ALA A 16 -25.68 -0.69 -2.01
N PHE A 17 -24.90 0.37 -1.80
CA PHE A 17 -24.04 0.59 -0.64
C PHE A 17 -24.23 2.02 -0.11
N ALA A 18 -25.44 2.33 0.37
CA ALA A 18 -25.83 3.68 0.78
C ALA A 18 -25.03 4.23 1.98
N GLU A 19 -24.36 3.36 2.73
CA GLU A 19 -23.45 3.69 3.82
C GLU A 19 -22.08 4.21 3.35
N VAL A 20 -21.71 3.99 2.09
CA VAL A 20 -20.46 4.46 1.50
C VAL A 20 -20.72 5.78 0.77
N MET A 21 -20.05 6.85 1.21
CA MET A 21 -20.12 8.13 0.52
C MET A 21 -19.44 8.01 -0.85
N ALA A 22 -20.19 8.23 -1.92
CA ALA A 22 -19.71 8.13 -3.30
C ALA A 22 -19.70 9.50 -3.97
N ASP A 23 -18.58 9.83 -4.63
CA ASP A 23 -18.41 11.03 -5.45
C ASP A 23 -17.46 10.72 -6.62
N HIS A 24 -17.35 11.64 -7.56
CA HIS A 24 -16.48 11.55 -8.72
C HIS A 24 -15.81 12.91 -9.00
N ALA A 25 -14.60 12.88 -9.53
CA ALA A 25 -13.90 14.08 -9.99
C ALA A 25 -13.24 13.81 -11.34
N TYR A 26 -12.95 14.88 -12.08
CA TYR A 26 -12.03 14.78 -13.20
C TYR A 26 -10.61 14.47 -12.67
N ILE A 27 -9.83 13.76 -13.49
CA ILE A 27 -8.54 13.22 -13.04
C ILE A 27 -7.51 14.31 -12.72
N ASP A 28 -7.55 15.43 -13.45
CA ASP A 28 -6.73 16.60 -13.22
C ASP A 28 -7.05 17.27 -11.88
N ALA A 29 -8.34 17.43 -11.58
CA ALA A 29 -8.80 17.93 -10.28
C ALA A 29 -8.42 16.95 -9.16
N MET A 30 -8.55 15.63 -9.38
CA MET A 30 -8.18 14.62 -8.39
C MET A 30 -6.67 14.65 -8.09
N ALA A 31 -5.82 14.81 -9.11
CA ALA A 31 -4.38 14.96 -8.91
C ALA A 31 -4.06 16.18 -8.02
N LEU A 32 -4.74 17.31 -8.23
CA LEU A 32 -4.60 18.49 -7.36
C LEU A 32 -5.10 18.21 -5.93
N HIS A 33 -6.24 17.54 -5.79
CA HIS A 33 -6.81 17.21 -4.48
C HIS A 33 -5.91 16.28 -3.68
N LEU A 34 -5.27 15.30 -4.31
CA LEU A 34 -4.32 14.43 -3.62
C LEU A 34 -3.10 15.18 -3.08
N VAL A 35 -2.65 16.24 -3.76
CA VAL A 35 -1.57 17.08 -3.24
C VAL A 35 -2.03 17.97 -2.08
N GLN A 36 -3.26 18.48 -2.13
CA GLN A 36 -3.77 19.46 -1.16
C GLN A 36 -4.39 18.82 0.09
N ARG A 37 -5.11 17.72 -0.09
CA ARG A 37 -6.01 17.11 0.89
C ARG A 37 -6.11 15.57 0.72
N PRO A 38 -4.99 14.84 0.69
CA PRO A 38 -5.00 13.39 0.45
C PRO A 38 -5.80 12.60 1.51
N TRP A 39 -5.90 13.10 2.74
CA TRP A 39 -6.61 12.47 3.86
C TRP A 39 -8.15 12.47 3.73
N GLU A 40 -8.71 13.12 2.72
CA GLU A 40 -10.16 13.13 2.49
C GLU A 40 -10.66 11.91 1.69
N PHE A 41 -9.75 11.05 1.22
CA PHE A 41 -10.08 9.94 0.34
C PHE A 41 -9.65 8.61 0.95
N ASP A 42 -10.60 7.68 1.08
CA ASP A 42 -10.32 6.31 1.54
C ASP A 42 -10.02 5.36 0.38
N VAL A 43 -10.81 5.44 -0.69
CA VAL A 43 -10.73 4.55 -1.87
C VAL A 43 -10.96 5.36 -3.14
N LEU A 44 -10.04 5.21 -4.11
CA LEU A 44 -10.16 5.82 -5.44
C LEU A 44 -10.38 4.74 -6.49
N VAL A 45 -11.54 4.76 -7.15
CA VAL A 45 -11.84 3.84 -8.26
C VAL A 45 -11.54 4.54 -9.58
N THR A 46 -10.70 3.91 -10.41
CA THR A 46 -10.20 4.52 -11.64
C THR A 46 -10.17 3.50 -12.79
N GLU A 47 -10.10 4.00 -14.02
CA GLU A 47 -9.66 3.16 -15.15
C GLU A 47 -8.15 2.93 -15.09
N ASN A 48 -7.69 1.81 -15.66
CA ASN A 48 -6.31 1.31 -15.56
C ASN A 48 -5.23 2.40 -15.71
N MET A 49 -5.23 3.17 -16.80
CA MET A 49 -4.22 4.19 -17.06
C MET A 49 -4.19 5.31 -16.01
N PHE A 50 -5.36 5.73 -15.53
CA PHE A 50 -5.45 6.77 -14.51
C PHE A 50 -5.11 6.25 -13.12
N GLY A 51 -5.42 4.98 -12.86
CA GLY A 51 -5.01 4.28 -11.66
C GLY A 51 -3.50 4.26 -11.53
N ASP A 52 -2.81 3.82 -12.58
CA ASP A 52 -1.33 3.77 -12.65
C ASP A 52 -0.69 5.14 -12.32
N ILE A 53 -1.17 6.20 -12.97
CA ILE A 53 -0.66 7.56 -12.77
C ILE A 53 -0.93 8.07 -11.33
N ILE A 54 -2.15 7.88 -10.84
CA ILE A 54 -2.53 8.42 -9.52
C ILE A 54 -1.94 7.58 -8.38
N SER A 55 -1.75 6.27 -8.56
CA SER A 55 -1.06 5.45 -7.57
C SER A 55 0.41 5.86 -7.42
N ASP A 56 1.09 6.22 -8.51
CA ASP A 56 2.45 6.74 -8.45
C ASP A 56 2.52 8.09 -7.74
N LEU A 57 1.54 8.99 -8.00
CA LEU A 57 1.41 10.23 -7.25
C LEU A 57 1.20 9.95 -5.75
N GLY A 58 0.32 9.00 -5.41
CA GLY A 58 0.07 8.58 -4.04
C GLY A 58 1.32 8.04 -3.35
N ALA A 59 2.08 7.18 -4.03
CA ALA A 59 3.36 6.68 -3.55
C ALA A 59 4.36 7.83 -3.30
N GLY A 60 4.43 8.79 -4.22
CA GLY A 60 5.25 9.99 -4.06
C GLY A 60 4.89 10.83 -2.83
N LEU A 61 3.60 10.95 -2.50
CA LEU A 61 3.12 11.70 -1.33
C LEU A 61 3.51 11.07 0.00
N ILE A 62 3.55 9.73 0.07
CA ILE A 62 3.87 9.00 1.31
C ILE A 62 5.36 8.74 1.51
N GLY A 63 6.21 9.11 0.55
CA GLY A 63 7.66 9.04 0.66
C GLY A 63 8.39 8.29 -0.46
N GLY A 64 7.66 7.66 -1.38
CA GLY A 64 8.22 6.98 -2.55
C GLY A 64 7.68 5.57 -2.74
N MET A 65 8.04 4.98 -3.87
CA MET A 65 7.54 3.66 -4.27
C MET A 65 7.95 2.54 -3.31
N GLY A 66 9.07 2.70 -2.58
CA GLY A 66 9.51 1.74 -1.56
C GLY A 66 8.51 1.54 -0.40
N TYR A 67 7.50 2.41 -0.30
CA TYR A 67 6.44 2.37 0.71
C TYR A 67 5.07 1.94 0.16
N ALA A 68 4.94 1.73 -1.16
CA ALA A 68 3.66 1.44 -1.80
C ALA A 68 3.47 -0.07 -2.04
N PRO A 69 2.74 -0.78 -1.16
CA PRO A 69 2.33 -2.15 -1.43
C PRO A 69 1.23 -2.18 -2.51
N SER A 70 1.13 -3.31 -3.21
CA SER A 70 0.04 -3.55 -4.16
C SER A 70 -0.45 -4.99 -4.12
N ALA A 71 -1.69 -5.18 -4.59
CA ALA A 71 -2.33 -6.46 -4.75
C ALA A 71 -3.24 -6.46 -5.98
N ASP A 72 -3.08 -7.46 -6.84
CA ASP A 72 -3.99 -7.75 -7.94
C ASP A 72 -4.90 -8.89 -7.48
N ILE A 73 -6.14 -8.54 -7.11
CA ILE A 73 -7.11 -9.48 -6.54
C ILE A 73 -8.17 -9.84 -7.58
N GLY A 74 -8.24 -11.13 -7.92
CA GLY A 74 -9.31 -11.70 -8.73
C GLY A 74 -10.23 -12.63 -7.93
N ASP A 75 -11.22 -13.20 -8.62
CA ASP A 75 -12.25 -14.05 -8.00
C ASP A 75 -11.65 -15.25 -7.25
N GLY A 76 -10.69 -15.95 -7.86
CA GLY A 76 -10.07 -17.15 -7.29
C GLY A 76 -8.62 -16.98 -6.83
N HIS A 77 -7.90 -16.01 -7.38
CA HIS A 77 -6.46 -15.87 -7.19
C HIS A 77 -6.09 -14.42 -6.85
N GLY A 78 -4.97 -14.22 -6.15
CA GLY A 78 -4.42 -12.92 -5.84
C GLY A 78 -2.90 -12.92 -6.08
N VAL A 79 -2.37 -11.81 -6.60
CA VAL A 79 -0.94 -11.56 -6.73
C VAL A 79 -0.58 -10.38 -5.84
N PHE A 80 0.42 -10.54 -4.98
CA PHE A 80 0.83 -9.53 -4.01
C PHE A 80 2.29 -9.18 -4.25
N GLN A 81 2.56 -7.93 -4.58
CA GLN A 81 3.89 -7.46 -4.94
C GLN A 81 4.04 -5.98 -4.56
N PRO A 82 5.27 -5.45 -4.43
CA PRO A 82 5.47 -4.01 -4.39
C PRO A 82 4.96 -3.36 -5.68
N ALA A 83 4.50 -2.11 -5.62
CA ALA A 83 4.14 -1.37 -6.82
C ALA A 83 5.35 -1.08 -7.75
N HIS A 84 6.56 -1.07 -7.19
CA HIS A 84 7.78 -0.83 -7.96
C HIS A 84 8.33 -2.08 -8.67
N GLY A 85 9.16 -1.85 -9.70
CA GLY A 85 9.93 -2.88 -10.38
C GLY A 85 11.20 -3.33 -9.64
N SER A 86 12.13 -3.93 -10.39
CA SER A 86 13.33 -4.60 -9.85
C SER A 86 14.47 -3.67 -9.38
N ALA A 87 14.34 -2.35 -9.56
CA ALA A 87 15.34 -1.34 -9.19
C ALA A 87 16.80 -1.70 -9.61
N PRO A 88 17.05 -1.92 -10.91
CA PRO A 88 18.32 -2.45 -11.41
C PRO A 88 19.52 -1.53 -11.15
N ASP A 89 19.28 -0.23 -11.04
CA ASP A 89 20.27 0.81 -10.76
C ASP A 89 20.84 0.73 -9.34
N ILE A 90 20.12 0.12 -8.39
CA ILE A 90 20.56 -0.08 -6.99
C ILE A 90 20.83 -1.54 -6.63
N ALA A 91 20.71 -2.46 -7.59
CA ALA A 91 21.00 -3.87 -7.39
C ALA A 91 22.43 -4.07 -6.84
N GLY A 92 22.55 -4.88 -5.79
CA GLY A 92 23.82 -5.17 -5.12
C GLY A 92 24.38 -4.06 -4.22
N LYS A 93 23.70 -2.91 -4.11
CA LYS A 93 24.16 -1.78 -3.26
C LYS A 93 23.63 -1.84 -1.81
N GLY A 94 22.63 -2.69 -1.54
CA GLY A 94 22.03 -2.83 -0.20
C GLY A 94 21.24 -1.61 0.27
N VAL A 95 20.73 -0.79 -0.65
CA VAL A 95 19.99 0.46 -0.35
C VAL A 95 18.50 0.40 -0.67
N ALA A 96 17.99 -0.76 -1.11
CA ALA A 96 16.57 -0.93 -1.40
C ALA A 96 15.74 -0.89 -0.12
N ASN A 97 14.60 -0.21 -0.17
CA ASN A 97 13.63 -0.19 0.92
C ASN A 97 12.69 -1.41 0.82
N PRO A 98 12.72 -2.37 1.77
CA PRO A 98 11.86 -3.56 1.71
C PRO A 98 10.43 -3.34 2.21
N THR A 99 10.05 -2.11 2.58
CA THR A 99 8.77 -1.83 3.26
C THR A 99 7.55 -2.26 2.44
N ALA A 100 7.47 -1.85 1.17
CA ALA A 100 6.38 -2.23 0.27
C ALA A 100 6.23 -3.76 0.14
N MET A 101 7.35 -4.48 0.04
CA MET A 101 7.34 -5.94 -0.03
C MET A 101 6.74 -6.58 1.24
N VAL A 102 7.13 -6.10 2.42
CA VAL A 102 6.61 -6.61 3.70
C VAL A 102 5.12 -6.31 3.83
N LEU A 103 4.68 -5.13 3.42
CA LEU A 103 3.28 -4.75 3.44
C LEU A 103 2.44 -5.54 2.42
N SER A 104 2.95 -5.82 1.22
CA SER A 104 2.29 -6.71 0.26
C SER A 104 2.17 -8.14 0.80
N ALA A 105 3.20 -8.64 1.51
CA ALA A 105 3.11 -9.93 2.19
C ALA A 105 2.05 -9.93 3.32
N ALA A 106 1.90 -8.81 4.05
CA ALA A 106 0.83 -8.67 5.03
C ALA A 106 -0.56 -8.73 4.38
N MET A 107 -0.77 -8.01 3.28
CA MET A 107 -2.01 -8.07 2.48
C MET A 107 -2.31 -9.50 2.00
N MET A 108 -1.28 -10.24 1.56
CA MET A 108 -1.42 -11.63 1.15
C MET A 108 -1.91 -12.53 2.30
N LEU A 109 -1.31 -12.38 3.49
CA LEU A 109 -1.67 -13.21 4.65
C LEU A 109 -3.12 -12.98 5.07
N GLU A 110 -3.59 -11.74 5.06
CA GLU A 110 -4.98 -11.44 5.41
C GLU A 110 -5.98 -11.89 4.36
N TRP A 111 -5.63 -11.73 3.09
CA TRP A 111 -6.44 -12.26 2.01
C TRP A 111 -6.56 -13.79 2.10
N LEU A 112 -5.47 -14.48 2.40
CA LEU A 112 -5.49 -15.94 2.65
C LEU A 112 -6.31 -16.29 3.89
N ALA A 113 -6.23 -15.47 4.95
CA ALA A 113 -7.02 -15.66 6.15
C ALA A 113 -8.52 -15.62 5.86
N GLU A 114 -8.98 -14.64 5.08
CA GLU A 114 -10.38 -14.52 4.67
C GLU A 114 -10.80 -15.67 3.74
N ARG A 115 -9.94 -16.05 2.78
CA ARG A 115 -10.21 -17.12 1.80
C ARG A 115 -10.34 -18.49 2.44
N HIS A 116 -9.59 -18.74 3.50
CA HIS A 116 -9.46 -20.05 4.12
C HIS A 116 -10.03 -20.14 5.54
N ASP A 117 -10.64 -19.06 6.06
CA ASP A 117 -11.10 -18.95 7.45
C ASP A 117 -10.01 -19.32 8.46
N GLU A 118 -8.82 -18.72 8.27
CA GLU A 118 -7.60 -18.99 9.04
C GLU A 118 -7.16 -17.75 9.85
N PRO A 119 -7.70 -17.52 11.06
CA PRO A 119 -7.41 -16.33 11.88
C PRO A 119 -5.92 -16.14 12.23
N SER A 120 -5.14 -17.23 12.22
CA SER A 120 -3.70 -17.19 12.46
C SER A 120 -2.96 -16.38 11.39
N LEU A 121 -3.41 -16.43 10.14
CA LEU A 121 -2.84 -15.67 9.03
C LEU A 121 -3.20 -14.18 9.12
N ALA A 122 -4.44 -13.85 9.50
CA ALA A 122 -4.85 -12.47 9.75
C ALA A 122 -4.03 -11.85 10.89
N ALA A 123 -3.78 -12.61 11.95
CA ALA A 123 -2.93 -12.18 13.05
C ALA A 123 -1.48 -11.95 12.59
N ALA A 124 -0.95 -12.79 11.70
CA ALA A 124 0.40 -12.62 11.14
C ALA A 124 0.51 -11.38 10.24
N GLY A 125 -0.46 -11.15 9.35
CA GLY A 125 -0.50 -9.94 8.51
C GLY A 125 -0.58 -8.65 9.36
N SER A 126 -1.46 -8.64 10.37
CA SER A 126 -1.57 -7.55 11.33
C SER A 126 -0.26 -7.30 12.09
N MET A 127 0.47 -8.36 12.48
CA MET A 127 1.77 -8.22 13.12
C MET A 127 2.83 -7.61 12.19
N LEU A 128 2.86 -7.97 10.91
CA LEU A 128 3.78 -7.37 9.94
C LEU A 128 3.49 -5.87 9.76
N ARG A 129 2.23 -5.47 9.64
CA ARG A 129 1.87 -4.04 9.58
C ARG A 129 2.29 -3.28 10.83
N ALA A 130 1.94 -3.82 12.00
CA ALA A 130 2.33 -3.20 13.26
C ALA A 130 3.85 -3.10 13.43
N ALA A 131 4.62 -4.05 12.89
CA ALA A 131 6.08 -3.99 12.92
C ALA A 131 6.64 -2.89 12.02
N VAL A 132 6.06 -2.70 10.83
CA VAL A 132 6.39 -1.57 9.95
C VAL A 132 6.08 -0.24 10.64
N ASP A 133 4.87 -0.09 11.18
CA ASP A 133 4.46 1.13 11.90
C ASP A 133 5.41 1.44 13.06
N HIS A 134 5.72 0.44 13.90
CA HIS A 134 6.60 0.61 15.05
C HIS A 134 8.06 0.90 14.67
N ALA A 135 8.55 0.39 13.54
CA ALA A 135 9.91 0.65 13.08
C ALA A 135 10.10 2.10 12.62
N PHE A 136 9.06 2.73 12.07
CA PHE A 136 9.10 4.12 11.62
C PHE A 136 8.55 5.13 12.65
N ALA A 137 7.88 4.67 13.71
CA ALA A 137 7.15 5.52 14.66
C ALA A 137 7.98 6.64 15.35
N ASP A 138 9.28 6.42 15.57
CA ASP A 138 10.15 7.41 16.23
C ASP A 138 10.85 8.38 15.25
N GLY A 139 10.66 8.18 13.94
CA GLY A 139 11.25 9.02 12.89
C GLY A 139 12.77 8.88 12.72
N THR A 140 13.43 7.98 13.44
CA THR A 140 14.88 7.78 13.36
C THR A 140 15.30 6.92 12.17
N LEU A 141 14.43 5.98 11.76
CA LEU A 141 14.65 5.12 10.61
C LEU A 141 14.33 5.88 9.32
N ARG A 142 15.35 6.50 8.71
CA ARG A 142 15.23 7.21 7.43
C ARG A 142 15.93 6.46 6.31
N THR A 143 15.15 6.00 5.33
CA THR A 143 15.64 5.27 4.16
C THR A 143 16.43 6.15 3.21
N VAL A 144 17.25 5.51 2.36
CA VAL A 144 18.10 6.22 1.39
C VAL A 144 17.28 7.06 0.40
N GLU A 145 16.12 6.58 -0.04
CA GLU A 145 15.24 7.33 -0.97
C GLU A 145 14.71 8.65 -0.37
N LEU A 146 14.59 8.71 0.96
CA LEU A 146 14.18 9.91 1.71
C LEU A 146 15.38 10.78 2.18
N GLY A 147 16.56 10.55 1.60
CA GLY A 147 17.80 11.24 1.97
C GLY A 147 18.40 10.80 3.31
N GLY A 148 17.97 9.66 3.85
CA GLY A 148 18.55 9.05 5.04
C GLY A 148 19.69 8.07 4.74
N SER A 149 20.09 7.31 5.75
CA SER A 149 21.20 6.35 5.67
C SER A 149 20.77 4.89 5.87
N ALA A 150 19.49 4.63 6.12
CA ALA A 150 18.99 3.28 6.34
C ALA A 150 18.86 2.53 5.00
N GLY A 151 19.80 1.60 4.77
CA GLY A 151 19.70 0.63 3.69
C GLY A 151 18.85 -0.59 4.05
N THR A 152 18.81 -1.57 3.15
CA THR A 152 17.95 -2.76 3.24
C THR A 152 18.10 -3.50 4.57
N ALA A 153 19.34 -3.75 5.00
CA ALA A 153 19.61 -4.49 6.23
C ALA A 153 19.17 -3.73 7.49
N ALA A 154 19.35 -2.41 7.51
CA ALA A 154 18.94 -1.59 8.65
C ALA A 154 17.41 -1.57 8.80
N VAL A 155 16.68 -1.44 7.69
CA VAL A 155 15.21 -1.49 7.70
C VAL A 155 14.71 -2.87 8.13
N ALA A 156 15.29 -3.96 7.60
CA ALA A 156 14.92 -5.31 7.99
C ALA A 156 15.16 -5.57 9.49
N GLN A 157 16.30 -5.16 10.03
CA GLN A 157 16.61 -5.28 11.47
C GLN A 157 15.62 -4.50 12.34
N ALA A 158 15.17 -3.33 11.88
CA ALA A 158 14.16 -2.55 12.60
C ALA A 158 12.81 -3.29 12.64
N PHE A 159 12.41 -3.92 11.54
CA PHE A 159 11.19 -4.75 11.49
C PHE A 159 11.30 -5.98 12.39
N GLU A 160 12.43 -6.70 12.37
CA GLU A 160 12.67 -7.85 13.25
C GLU A 160 12.59 -7.45 14.73
N ALA A 161 13.26 -6.35 15.12
CA ALA A 161 13.21 -5.84 16.48
C ALA A 161 11.79 -5.40 16.91
N ALA A 162 11.01 -4.84 15.99
CA ALA A 162 9.62 -4.49 16.23
C ALA A 162 8.73 -5.74 16.40
N LEU A 163 8.90 -6.76 15.55
CA LEU A 163 8.21 -8.04 15.65
C LEU A 163 8.49 -8.74 16.99
N ASP A 164 9.76 -8.80 17.39
CA ASP A 164 10.16 -9.37 18.69
C ASP A 164 9.47 -8.68 19.87
N ARG A 165 9.35 -7.35 19.79
CA ARG A 165 8.68 -6.55 20.83
C ARG A 165 7.18 -6.82 20.87
N ILE A 166 6.54 -6.95 19.70
CA ILE A 166 5.11 -7.28 19.59
C ILE A 166 4.85 -8.69 20.16
N ALA A 167 5.68 -9.67 19.78
CA ALA A 167 5.54 -11.05 20.20
C ALA A 167 5.69 -11.23 21.72
N ARG A 168 6.60 -10.48 22.37
CA ARG A 168 6.79 -10.52 23.84
C ARG A 168 5.67 -9.86 24.66
N ARG A 169 4.79 -9.09 24.02
CA ARG A 169 3.66 -8.41 24.70
C ARG A 169 2.36 -9.22 24.67
N ARG A 170 2.34 -10.35 23.95
CA ARG A 170 1.26 -11.35 23.96
C ARG A 170 1.56 -12.43 24.97
#